data_AF-A0A7X1JBA7-F1
#
_entry.id   AF-A0A7X1JBA7-F1
#
_cell.length_a   1.000
_cell.length_b   1.000
_cell.length_c   1.000
_cell.angle_alpha   90.00
_cell.angle_beta   90.00
_cell.angle_gamma   90.00
#
_symmetry.space_group_name_H-M   'P 1'
#
loop_
_entity.id
_entity.type
_entity.pdbx_description
1 polymer ?
#
loop_
_entity_poly.entity_id
_entity_poly.type
_entity_poly.pdbx_seq_one_letter_code
_entity_poly.pdbx_strand_id
1 'polypeptide(L)'
;MTAMILGVGVLVAACLLVVLVVARLFRKVEQGKALIVSKMRKVDVTFTGQVVLPVLHKAEVMDISVKTIEITRAGKEGLICRDN
;
A
#
# COMPACT_ATOMS: atom_id res chain seq x y z
N MET A 1 -11.28 -44.75 4.87
CA MET A 1 -10.99 -43.83 6.00
C MET A 1 -9.67 -43.08 5.78
N THR A 2 -8.58 -43.78 5.50
CA THR A 2 -7.24 -43.20 5.22
C THR A 2 -7.21 -42.23 4.04
N ALA A 3 -7.83 -42.55 2.90
CA ALA A 3 -7.86 -41.67 1.73
C ALA A 3 -8.60 -40.34 1.98
N MET A 4 -9.68 -40.36 2.77
CA MET A 4 -10.42 -39.14 3.14
C MET A 4 -9.60 -38.25 4.07
N ILE A 5 -8.87 -38.82 5.02
CA ILE A 5 -8.00 -38.07 5.94
C ILE A 5 -6.85 -37.43 5.17
N LEU A 6 -6.23 -38.16 4.24
CA LEU A 6 -5.19 -37.63 3.35
C LEU A 6 -5.71 -36.49 2.46
N GLY A 7 -6.89 -36.67 1.86
CA GLY A 7 -7.51 -35.65 1.01
C GLY A 7 -7.79 -34.35 1.78
N VAL A 8 -8.36 -34.45 2.99
CA VAL A 8 -8.60 -33.29 3.85
C VAL A 8 -7.30 -32.64 4.31
N GLY A 9 -6.29 -33.44 4.70
CA GLY A 9 -4.98 -32.92 5.09
C GLY A 9 -4.30 -32.11 3.99
N VAL A 10 -4.33 -32.61 2.74
CA VAL A 10 -3.77 -31.89 1.59
C VAL A 10 -4.55 -30.61 1.29
N LEU A 11 -5.88 -30.64 1.37
CA LEU A 11 -6.71 -29.46 1.16
C LEU A 11 -6.40 -28.35 2.17
N VAL A 12 -6.29 -28.71 3.46
CA VAL A 12 -5.97 -27.76 4.54
C VAL A 12 -4.56 -27.18 4.34
N ALA A 13 -3.58 -28.01 3.99
CA ALA A 13 -2.22 -27.56 3.72
C ALA A 13 -2.17 -26.58 2.53
N ALA A 14 -2.91 -26.86 1.45
CA ALA A 14 -3.02 -25.98 0.29
C ALA A 14 -3.64 -24.62 0.66
N CYS A 15 -4.73 -24.62 1.43
CA CYS A 15 -5.36 -23.39 1.91
C CYS A 15 -4.42 -22.53 2.77
N LEU A 16 -3.68 -23.16 3.69
CA LEU A 16 -2.70 -22.48 4.53
C LEU A 16 -1.58 -21.83 3.69
N LEU A 17 -1.09 -22.53 2.67
CA LEU A 17 -0.09 -22.00 1.75
C LEU A 17 -0.58 -20.74 1.03
N VAL A 18 -1.81 -20.76 0.52
CA VAL A 18 -2.40 -19.59 -0.15
C VAL A 18 -2.51 -18.40 0.79
N VAL A 19 -2.98 -18.62 2.02
CA VAL A 19 -3.09 -17.56 3.04
C VAL A 19 -1.71 -16.96 3.35
N LEU A 20 -0.68 -17.78 3.52
CA LEU A 20 0.69 -17.31 3.77
C LEU A 20 1.23 -16.46 2.62
N VAL A 21 0.97 -16.86 1.37
CA VAL A 21 1.39 -16.10 0.19
C VAL A 21 0.66 -14.75 0.13
N VAL A 22 -0.65 -14.73 0.33
CA VAL A 22 -1.43 -13.47 0.32
C VAL A 22 -0.98 -12.55 1.45
N ALA A 23 -0.73 -13.09 2.65
CA ALA A 23 -0.24 -12.30 3.79
C ALA A 23 1.12 -11.66 3.50
N ARG A 24 2.04 -12.36 2.81
CA ARG A 24 3.33 -11.81 2.38
C ARG A 24 3.21 -10.71 1.33
N LEU A 25 2.18 -10.79 0.48
CA LEU A 25 1.93 -9.84 -0.60
C LEU A 25 1.09 -8.63 -0.16
N PHE A 26 0.44 -8.70 1.01
CA PHE A 26 -0.41 -7.63 1.51
C PHE A 26 0.45 -6.51 2.13
N ARG A 27 0.46 -5.34 1.49
CA ARG A 27 1.09 -4.13 2.05
C ARG A 27 0.03 -3.32 2.79
N LYS A 28 0.13 -3.30 4.11
CA LYS A 28 -0.71 -2.44 4.96
C LYS A 28 -0.18 -1.01 4.93
N VAL A 29 -1.08 -0.03 4.85
CA VAL A 29 -0.74 1.40 4.79
C VAL A 29 -1.13 2.04 6.11
N GLU A 30 -0.29 2.93 6.61
CA GLU A 30 -0.58 3.72 7.81
C GLU A 30 -1.53 4.86 7.49
N GLN A 31 -2.39 5.20 8.44
CA GLN A 31 -3.31 6.34 8.31
C GLN A 31 -2.51 7.64 8.07
N GLY A 32 -2.94 8.45 7.09
CA GLY A 32 -2.22 9.66 6.67
C GLY A 32 -1.22 9.44 5.54
N LYS A 33 -1.03 8.19 5.08
CA LYS A 33 -0.22 7.87 3.89
C LYS A 33 -1.10 7.23 2.81
N ALA A 34 -0.72 7.44 1.55
CA ALA A 34 -1.31 6.80 0.38
C ALA A 34 -0.29 5.83 -0.23
N LEU A 35 -0.78 4.68 -0.67
CA LEU A 35 0.01 3.72 -1.43
C LEU A 35 -0.30 3.89 -2.92
N ILE A 36 0.72 4.32 -3.66
CA ILE A 36 0.69 4.46 -5.11
C ILE A 36 1.31 3.19 -5.70
N VAL A 37 0.51 2.45 -6.46
CA VAL A 37 0.93 1.20 -7.09
C VAL A 37 0.98 1.42 -8.60
N SER A 38 2.18 1.57 -9.13
CA SER A 38 2.41 1.67 -10.56
C SER A 38 2.44 0.27 -11.16
N LYS A 39 1.36 -0.09 -11.86
CA LYS A 39 1.27 -1.31 -12.67
C LYS A 39 1.74 -1.02 -14.09
N MET A 40 1.99 -2.05 -14.88
CA MET A 40 2.49 -1.93 -16.26
C MET A 40 1.65 -1.02 -17.18
N ARG A 41 0.34 -0.86 -16.91
CA ARG A 41 -0.57 -0.07 -17.75
C ARG A 41 -1.34 1.02 -17.01
N LYS A 42 -1.35 1.00 -15.68
CA LYS A 42 -2.15 1.93 -14.87
C LYS A 42 -1.56 2.15 -13.50
N VAL A 43 -1.80 3.32 -12.94
CA VAL A 43 -1.43 3.66 -11.57
C VAL A 43 -2.71 3.57 -10.73
N ASP A 44 -2.71 2.70 -9.71
CA ASP A 44 -3.80 2.61 -8.74
C ASP A 44 -3.33 3.25 -7.42
N VAL A 45 -4.18 4.09 -6.82
CA VAL A 45 -3.91 4.74 -5.52
C VAL A 45 -4.86 4.18 -4.47
N THR A 46 -4.34 3.76 -3.31
CA THR A 46 -5.16 3.27 -2.20
C THR A 46 -4.70 3.84 -0.86
N PHE A 47 -5.64 4.03 0.07
CA PHE A 47 -5.39 4.62 1.39
C PHE A 47 -5.46 3.61 2.56
N THR A 48 -5.89 2.37 2.31
CA THR A 48 -6.10 1.35 3.36
C THR A 48 -5.06 0.23 3.28
N GLY A 49 -4.82 -0.26 2.07
CA GLY A 49 -3.89 -1.35 1.80
C GLY A 49 -4.35 -2.18 0.62
N GLN A 50 -3.41 -2.75 -0.09
CA GLN A 50 -3.68 -3.59 -1.25
C GLN A 50 -2.66 -4.73 -1.31
N VAL A 51 -3.09 -5.86 -1.88
CA VAL A 51 -2.15 -6.89 -2.32
C VAL A 51 -1.34 -6.32 -3.49
N VAL A 52 -0.03 -6.22 -3.30
CA VAL A 52 0.87 -5.72 -4.34
C VAL A 52 1.94 -6.77 -4.60
N LEU A 53 2.13 -7.10 -5.88
CA LEU A 53 3.21 -7.99 -6.30
C LEU A 53 4.54 -7.20 -6.29
N PRO A 54 5.46 -7.43 -5.33
CA PRO A 54 6.60 -6.56 -5.09
C PRO A 54 7.63 -6.55 -6.23
N VAL A 55 7.63 -7.59 -7.08
CA VAL A 55 8.60 -7.73 -8.18
C VAL A 55 8.13 -7.04 -9.47
N LEU A 56 6.81 -7.01 -9.72
CA LEU A 56 6.25 -6.49 -10.98
C LEU A 56 5.72 -5.06 -10.85
N HIS A 57 5.24 -4.68 -9.67
CA HIS A 57 4.63 -3.37 -9.43
C HIS A 57 5.51 -2.51 -8.54
N LYS A 58 5.70 -1.24 -8.92
CA LYS A 58 6.37 -0.27 -8.05
C LYS A 58 5.37 0.21 -7.01
N ALA A 59 5.68 -0.01 -5.73
CA ALA A 59 4.85 0.41 -4.61
C ALA A 59 5.52 1.58 -3.89
N GLU A 60 4.96 2.78 -4.00
CA GLU A 60 5.46 3.99 -3.35
C GLU A 60 4.47 4.42 -2.26
N VAL A 61 5.00 4.74 -1.08
CA VAL A 61 4.21 5.28 0.02
C VAL A 61 4.43 6.78 0.04
N MET A 62 3.36 7.54 -0.17
CA MET A 62 3.38 9.00 -0.18
C MET A 62 2.61 9.53 1.03
N ASP A 63 3.17 10.54 1.70
CA ASP A 63 2.50 11.20 2.81
C ASP A 63 1.43 12.17 2.26
N ILE A 64 0.18 12.00 2.69
CA ILE A 64 -0.96 12.88 2.32
C ILE A 64 -1.36 13.79 3.48
N SER A 65 -0.55 13.85 4.54
CA SER A 65 -0.83 14.69 5.70
C SER A 65 -0.88 16.16 5.30
N VAL A 66 -1.99 16.82 5.66
CA VAL A 66 -2.15 18.26 5.48
C VAL A 66 -1.14 18.99 6.38
N LYS A 67 -0.18 19.67 5.76
CA LYS A 67 0.76 20.55 6.46
C LYS A 67 0.27 21.98 6.32
N THR A 68 0.07 22.66 7.45
CA THR A 68 -0.29 24.08 7.45
C THR A 68 0.90 24.89 6.97
N ILE A 69 0.77 25.55 5.82
CA ILE A 69 1.79 26.47 5.30
C ILE A 69 1.44 27.87 5.80
N GLU A 70 2.32 28.48 6.59
CA GLU A 70 2.15 29.86 7.03
C GLU A 70 2.68 30.82 5.96
N ILE A 71 1.76 31.50 5.27
CA ILE A 71 2.10 32.48 4.25
C ILE A 71 2.18 33.85 4.92
N THR A 72 3.39 34.31 5.24
CA THR A 72 3.59 35.66 5.78
C THR A 72 3.63 36.69 4.65
N ARG A 73 2.83 37.75 4.79
CA ARG A 73 2.75 38.83 3.79
C ARG A 73 3.91 39.82 3.98
N ALA A 74 5.06 39.56 3.37
CA ALA A 74 6.11 40.56 3.22
C ALA A 74 5.74 41.51 2.06
N GLY A 75 5.68 42.82 2.30
CA GLY A 75 5.30 43.82 1.29
C GLY A 75 6.24 43.87 0.08
N LYS A 76 5.78 44.54 -0.99
CA LYS A 76 6.42 44.80 -2.32
C LYS A 76 6.97 43.60 -3.13
N GLU A 77 7.38 42.48 -2.53
CA GLU A 77 8.03 41.35 -3.21
C GLU A 77 7.12 40.13 -3.44
N GLY A 78 5.82 40.21 -3.11
CA GLY A 78 4.87 39.11 -3.33
C GLY A 78 4.95 38.00 -2.27
N LEU A 79 4.05 37.02 -2.38
CA LEU A 79 3.86 35.94 -1.41
C LEU A 79 5.06 34.98 -1.48
N ILE A 80 5.98 35.07 -0.51
CA ILE A 80 7.09 34.12 -0.39
C ILE A 80 6.64 32.97 0.52
N CYS A 81 6.31 31.84 -0.09
CA CYS A 81 6.07 30.59 0.63
C CYS A 81 7.41 30.08 1.18
N ARG A 82 7.50 29.91 2.51
CA ARG A 82 8.54 29.10 3.13
C ARG A 82 7.92 27.76 3.47
N ASP A 83 8.18 26.77 2.62
CA ASP A 83 7.96 25.38 3.00
C ASP A 83 8.95 25.04 4.13
N ASN A 84 8.41 24.51 5.22
CA ASN A 84 9.17 23.96 6.34
C ASN A 84 9.78 22.60 5.98
#